data_AF-A0A847B1X3-F1
#
_entry.id   AF-A0A847B1X3-F1
#
_cell.length_a   1.000
_cell.length_b   1.000
_cell.length_c   1.000
_cell.angle_alpha   90.00
_cell.angle_beta   90.00
_cell.angle_gamma   90.00
#
_symmetry.space_group_name_H-M   'P 1'
#
loop_
_entity.id
_entity.type
_entity.pdbx_description
1 polymer ?
#
loop_
_entity_poly.entity_id
_entity_poly.type
_entity_poly.pdbx_seq_one_letter_code
_entity_poly.pdbx_strand_id
1 'polypeptide(L)'
;MNIEIAERLIKLRKEKGLSQEELAAKLGLSRQAVSKWERAEASPDTDNLICLARIYGVSLDELLNTSDSVEDIVKEQVKEEAKAEEIKKDRVHIGADGIHVESKDGEQVHISGDGIFVKDKDEEINVGCGRNYRYKPSKYEIIKGAVVGSFTLLAVVAFLLLGFLLPGGVGWTTGWIVFLFIPIVASLFTCFHRRRITAFALPVMVTAVYMFLGMGFGLWHPYWIVFLAIPIFYSIFSPVDKLLRHRRIEKGIEVDIIDNEDEDKD
;
A
#
# COMPACT_ATOMS: atom_id res chain seq x y z
N MET A 1 33.11 -7.08 20.49
CA MET A 1 34.33 -7.55 21.18
C MET A 1 33.97 -8.74 22.04
N ASN A 2 34.84 -9.74 22.17
CA ASN A 2 34.57 -10.87 23.07
C ASN A 2 34.70 -10.42 24.55
N ILE A 3 33.84 -10.95 25.41
CA ILE A 3 33.78 -10.62 26.84
C ILE A 3 35.11 -10.91 27.53
N GLU A 4 35.79 -11.99 27.12
CA GLU A 4 37.11 -12.38 27.64
C GLU A 4 38.19 -11.31 27.40
N ILE A 5 38.16 -10.66 26.23
CA ILE A 5 39.13 -9.59 25.90
C ILE A 5 38.81 -8.34 26.73
N ALA A 6 37.53 -8.01 26.91
CA ALA A 6 37.11 -6.90 27.75
C ALA A 6 37.55 -7.07 29.22
N GLU A 7 37.40 -8.28 29.78
CA GLU A 7 37.88 -8.61 31.13
C GLU A 7 39.40 -8.51 31.24
N ARG A 8 40.13 -8.92 30.21
CA ARG A 8 41.59 -8.79 30.17
C ARG A 8 42.05 -7.34 30.12
N LEU A 9 41.36 -6.47 29.38
CA LEU A 9 41.64 -5.03 29.39
C LEU A 9 41.46 -4.43 30.79
N ILE A 10 40.41 -4.83 31.52
CA ILE A 10 40.19 -4.40 32.91
C ILE A 10 41.35 -4.86 33.79
N LYS A 11 41.78 -6.12 33.64
CA LYS A 11 42.87 -6.71 34.43
C LYS A 11 44.18 -5.97 34.20
N LEU A 12 44.58 -5.78 32.93
CA LEU A 12 45.82 -5.07 32.57
C LEU A 12 45.80 -3.61 33.01
N ARG A 13 44.65 -2.93 32.92
CA ARG A 13 44.50 -1.57 33.43
C ARG A 13 44.73 -1.50 34.94
N LYS A 14 44.15 -2.43 35.70
CA LYS A 14 44.30 -2.52 37.16
C LYS A 14 45.74 -2.86 37.56
N GLU A 15 46.40 -3.75 36.84
CA GLU A 15 47.82 -4.11 37.08
C GLU A 15 48.76 -2.92 36.88
N LYS A 16 48.44 -2.02 35.93
CA LYS A 16 49.18 -0.75 35.76
C LYS A 16 48.71 0.38 36.69
N GLY A 17 47.73 0.12 37.56
CA GLY A 17 47.20 1.09 38.52
C GLY A 17 46.48 2.27 37.88
N LEU A 18 46.02 2.15 36.63
CA LEU A 18 45.41 3.26 35.90
C LEU A 18 43.91 3.35 36.15
N SER A 19 43.38 4.56 36.30
CA SER A 19 41.94 4.80 36.22
C SER A 19 41.46 4.75 34.75
N GLN A 20 40.16 4.56 34.52
CA GLN A 20 39.59 4.62 33.16
C GLN A 20 39.81 5.99 32.51
N GLU A 21 39.81 7.06 33.32
CA GLU A 21 40.05 8.44 32.85
C GLU A 21 41.50 8.66 32.47
N GLU A 22 42.44 8.14 33.26
CA GLU A 22 43.88 8.22 32.97
C GLU A 22 44.25 7.42 31.73
N LEU A 23 43.66 6.23 31.55
CA LEU A 23 43.86 5.45 30.34
C LEU A 23 43.30 6.16 29.11
N ALA A 24 42.09 6.73 29.22
CA ALA A 24 41.48 7.50 28.14
C ALA A 24 42.33 8.73 27.77
N ALA A 25 42.87 9.44 28.77
CA ALA A 25 43.76 10.58 28.55
C ALA A 25 45.06 10.18 27.84
N LYS A 26 45.65 9.03 28.19
CA LYS A 26 46.85 8.50 27.50
C LYS A 26 46.59 8.08 26.06
N LEU A 27 45.37 7.66 25.75
CA LEU A 27 44.95 7.26 24.40
C LEU A 27 44.39 8.43 23.57
N GLY A 28 44.17 9.61 24.17
CA GLY A 28 43.53 10.74 23.50
C GLY A 28 42.04 10.53 23.24
N LEU A 29 41.36 9.72 24.06
CA LEU A 29 39.96 9.32 23.89
C LEU A 29 39.08 9.77 25.07
N SER A 30 37.76 9.63 24.91
CA SER A 30 36.82 9.85 26.00
C SER A 30 36.80 8.67 26.98
N ARG A 31 36.58 8.94 28.26
CA ARG A 31 36.38 7.90 29.29
C ARG A 31 35.29 6.89 28.90
N GLN A 32 34.25 7.37 28.21
CA GLN A 32 33.14 6.54 27.74
C GLN A 32 33.57 5.49 26.73
N ALA A 33 34.54 5.79 25.85
CA ALA A 33 35.08 4.82 24.90
C ALA A 33 35.74 3.64 25.62
N VAL A 34 36.60 3.94 26.59
CA VAL A 34 37.25 2.92 27.44
C VAL A 34 36.22 2.08 28.21
N SER A 35 35.19 2.73 28.78
CA SER A 35 34.12 2.02 29.48
C SER A 35 33.33 1.08 28.57
N LYS A 36 33.11 1.43 27.30
CA LYS A 36 32.40 0.57 26.35
C LYS A 36 33.23 -0.65 25.98
N TRP A 37 34.56 -0.50 25.85
CA TRP A 37 35.47 -1.60 25.60
C TRP A 37 35.52 -2.56 26.79
N GLU A 38 35.61 -2.05 28.01
CA GLU A 38 35.62 -2.86 29.24
C GLU A 38 34.28 -3.58 29.49
N ARG A 39 33.18 -3.16 28.86
CA ARG A 39 31.88 -3.84 28.93
C ARG A 39 31.57 -4.72 27.71
N ALA A 40 32.52 -4.90 26.80
CA ALA A 40 32.35 -5.59 25.53
C ALA A 40 31.27 -5.01 24.59
N GLU A 41 30.77 -3.81 24.87
CA GLU A 41 29.75 -3.10 24.06
C GLU A 41 30.32 -2.53 22.75
N ALA A 42 31.63 -2.28 22.73
CA ALA A 42 32.34 -1.80 21.54
C ALA A 42 33.72 -2.45 21.47
N SER A 43 34.27 -2.55 20.25
CA SER A 43 35.65 -2.99 20.03
C SER A 43 36.57 -1.77 19.87
N PRO A 44 37.80 -1.77 20.43
CA PRO A 44 38.80 -0.78 20.10
C PRO A 44 39.26 -0.94 18.65
N ASP A 45 39.47 0.18 17.96
CA ASP A 45 40.06 0.18 16.62
C ASP A 45 41.51 -0.35 16.64
N THR A 46 42.03 -0.76 15.49
CA THR A 46 43.38 -1.32 15.35
C THR A 46 44.46 -0.43 15.95
N ASP A 47 44.40 0.89 15.71
CA ASP A 47 45.35 1.85 16.28
C ASP A 47 45.27 1.90 17.82
N ASN A 48 44.06 1.82 18.35
CA ASN A 48 43.82 1.80 19.80
C ASN A 48 44.31 0.49 20.43
N LEU A 49 44.15 -0.65 19.75
CA LEU A 49 44.70 -1.93 20.19
C LEU A 49 46.22 -1.91 20.25
N ILE A 50 46.88 -1.34 19.24
CA ILE A 50 48.33 -1.18 19.21
C ILE A 50 48.80 -0.28 20.36
N CYS A 51 48.11 0.84 20.61
CA CYS A 51 48.41 1.73 21.72
C CYS A 51 48.19 1.06 23.09
N LEU A 52 47.10 0.31 23.25
CA LEU A 52 46.83 -0.47 24.47
C LEU A 52 47.94 -1.51 24.73
N ALA A 53 48.34 -2.25 23.71
CA ALA A 53 49.44 -3.22 23.80
C ALA A 53 50.74 -2.56 24.28
N ARG A 54 51.07 -1.36 23.74
CA ARG A 54 52.24 -0.57 24.17
C ARG A 54 52.13 -0.04 25.59
N ILE A 55 50.96 0.46 26.01
CA ILE A 55 50.74 0.99 27.36
C ILE A 55 50.83 -0.12 28.41
N TYR A 56 50.28 -1.30 28.10
CA TYR A 56 50.32 -2.46 28.99
C TYR A 56 51.64 -3.23 28.93
N GLY A 57 52.39 -3.10 27.83
CA GLY A 57 53.68 -3.77 27.64
C GLY A 57 53.52 -5.26 27.29
N VAL A 58 52.42 -5.62 26.62
CA VAL A 58 52.11 -6.98 26.16
C VAL A 58 52.10 -7.02 24.63
N SER A 59 52.24 -8.21 24.04
CA SER A 59 52.08 -8.35 22.59
C SER A 59 50.59 -8.21 22.21
N LEU A 60 50.30 -7.86 20.95
CA LEU A 60 48.91 -7.76 20.48
C LEU A 60 48.19 -9.13 20.53
N ASP A 61 48.93 -10.21 20.26
CA ASP A 61 48.43 -11.57 20.34
C ASP A 61 48.09 -11.96 21.79
N GLU A 62 48.96 -11.56 22.73
CA GLU A 62 48.69 -11.70 24.15
C GLU A 62 47.50 -10.84 24.59
N LEU A 63 47.32 -9.63 24.04
CA LEU A 63 46.18 -8.77 24.36
C LEU A 63 44.84 -9.38 23.90
N LEU A 64 44.82 -10.01 22.73
CA LEU A 64 43.62 -10.56 22.08
C LEU A 64 43.33 -12.02 22.43
N ASN A 65 44.28 -12.71 23.07
CA ASN A 65 44.19 -14.11 23.48
C ASN A 65 43.76 -15.05 22.34
N THR A 66 44.50 -15.05 21.22
CA THR A 66 44.34 -16.05 20.16
C THR A 66 44.92 -17.40 20.62
N SER A 67 44.34 -18.00 21.67
CA SER A 67 44.68 -19.36 22.09
C SER A 67 43.87 -20.43 21.34
N ASP A 68 42.95 -20.01 20.47
CA ASP A 68 42.27 -20.94 19.58
C ASP A 68 43.29 -21.43 18.57
N SER A 69 43.60 -22.72 18.67
CA SER A 69 44.43 -23.40 17.70
C SER A 69 43.81 -23.20 16.32
N VAL A 70 44.64 -23.04 15.27
CA VAL A 70 44.13 -22.89 13.90
C VAL A 70 43.21 -24.08 13.57
N GLU A 71 43.44 -25.24 14.20
CA GLU A 71 42.59 -26.41 14.10
C GLU A 71 41.17 -26.25 14.68
N ASP A 72 40.95 -25.40 15.68
CA ASP A 72 39.62 -25.19 16.28
C ASP A 72 38.82 -24.14 15.50
N ILE A 73 39.46 -23.07 15.02
CA ILE A 73 38.84 -22.09 14.12
C ILE A 73 38.37 -22.77 12.83
N VAL A 74 39.20 -23.64 12.24
CA VAL A 74 38.84 -24.39 11.03
C VAL A 74 37.71 -25.38 11.28
N LYS A 75 37.65 -26.04 12.45
CA LYS A 75 36.54 -26.97 12.77
C LYS A 75 35.21 -26.27 13.02
N GLU A 76 35.25 -25.09 13.61
CA GLU A 76 34.05 -24.29 13.89
C GLU A 76 33.54 -23.63 12.61
N GLN A 77 34.44 -23.11 11.76
CA GLN A 77 34.12 -22.64 10.41
C GLN A 77 33.58 -23.76 9.51
N VAL A 78 34.21 -24.94 9.47
CA VAL A 78 33.72 -26.06 8.66
C VAL A 78 32.37 -26.60 9.19
N LYS A 79 32.10 -26.53 10.49
CA LYS A 79 30.79 -26.90 11.06
C LYS A 79 29.71 -25.86 10.78
N GLU A 80 30.03 -24.57 10.82
CA GLU A 80 29.10 -23.51 10.45
C GLU A 80 28.82 -23.48 8.95
N GLU A 81 29.85 -23.68 8.11
CA GLU A 81 29.71 -23.79 6.65
C GLU A 81 28.92 -25.04 6.26
N ALA A 82 29.19 -26.20 6.87
CA ALA A 82 28.41 -27.42 6.61
C ALA A 82 26.95 -27.31 7.10
N LYS A 83 26.68 -26.64 8.23
CA LYS A 83 25.31 -26.34 8.68
C LYS A 83 24.62 -25.31 7.77
N ALA A 84 25.34 -24.30 7.29
CA ALA A 84 24.81 -23.30 6.38
C ALA A 84 24.51 -23.90 4.99
N GLU A 85 25.32 -24.84 4.50
CA GLU A 85 25.05 -25.60 3.28
C GLU A 85 23.86 -26.55 3.40
N GLU A 86 23.68 -27.21 4.55
CA GLU A 86 22.54 -28.11 4.77
C GLU A 86 21.20 -27.35 4.86
N ILE A 87 21.23 -26.08 5.27
CA ILE A 87 20.04 -25.19 5.34
C ILE A 87 19.64 -24.63 3.95
N LYS A 88 20.56 -24.55 2.98
CA LYS A 88 20.35 -24.02 1.61
C LYS A 88 19.82 -25.06 0.61
N LYS A 89 18.74 -25.76 0.94
CA LYS A 89 17.96 -26.49 -0.08
C LYS A 89 16.85 -25.60 -0.61
N ASP A 90 16.63 -25.62 -1.92
CA ASP A 90 15.50 -24.95 -2.57
C ASP A 90 14.20 -25.42 -1.89
N ARG A 91 13.43 -24.48 -1.33
CA ARG A 91 12.19 -24.80 -0.62
C ARG A 91 11.02 -24.42 -1.49
N VAL A 92 10.19 -25.41 -1.78
CA VAL A 92 8.91 -25.21 -2.45
C VAL A 92 7.81 -25.53 -1.45
N HIS A 93 7.02 -24.52 -1.07
CA HIS A 93 5.86 -24.69 -0.22
C HIS A 93 4.59 -24.44 -1.03
N ILE A 94 3.63 -25.37 -0.95
CA ILE A 94 2.32 -25.25 -1.61
C ILE A 94 1.25 -25.35 -0.52
N GLY A 95 0.58 -24.24 -0.25
CA GLY A 95 -0.48 -24.16 0.76
C GLY A 95 -1.72 -23.42 0.26
N ALA A 96 -2.71 -23.30 1.14
CA ALA A 96 -3.92 -22.50 0.87
C ALA A 96 -3.62 -21.02 0.61
N ASP A 97 -2.45 -20.55 1.06
CA ASP A 97 -1.95 -19.18 0.90
C ASP A 97 -1.22 -18.96 -0.44
N GLY A 98 -0.93 -20.02 -1.21
CA GLY A 98 -0.23 -19.93 -2.50
C GLY A 98 0.98 -20.86 -2.64
N ILE A 99 1.73 -20.65 -3.72
CA ILE A 99 2.99 -21.35 -4.03
C ILE A 99 4.14 -20.41 -3.71
N HIS A 100 5.03 -20.82 -2.81
CA HIS A 100 6.25 -20.10 -2.47
C HIS A 100 7.47 -20.92 -2.92
N VAL A 101 8.32 -20.30 -3.73
CA VAL A 101 9.58 -20.87 -4.20
C VAL A 101 10.69 -19.94 -3.75
N GLU A 102 11.59 -20.42 -2.91
CA GLU A 102 12.78 -19.70 -2.49
C GLU A 102 14.02 -20.42 -3.04
N SER A 103 14.80 -19.70 -3.85
CA SER A 103 16.05 -20.15 -4.47
C SER A 103 17.23 -19.88 -3.54
N LYS A 104 18.28 -20.70 -3.64
CA LYS A 104 19.56 -20.60 -2.89
C LYS A 104 20.22 -19.22 -2.90
N ASP A 105 19.91 -18.43 -3.92
CA ASP A 105 20.43 -17.08 -4.13
C ASP A 105 19.65 -16.01 -3.37
N GLY A 106 18.59 -16.34 -2.64
CA GLY A 106 17.71 -15.36 -1.99
C GLY A 106 16.68 -14.75 -2.94
N GLU A 107 16.57 -15.31 -4.14
CA GLU A 107 15.45 -15.03 -5.05
C GLU A 107 14.21 -15.76 -4.53
N GLN A 108 13.14 -15.02 -4.31
CA GLN A 108 11.86 -15.58 -3.88
C GLN A 108 10.77 -15.25 -4.88
N VAL A 109 9.99 -16.28 -5.23
CA VAL A 109 8.79 -16.17 -6.05
C VAL A 109 7.60 -16.64 -5.24
N HIS A 110 6.64 -15.75 -5.02
CA HIS A 110 5.41 -16.05 -4.33
C HIS A 110 4.21 -15.85 -5.26
N ILE A 111 3.40 -16.89 -5.43
CA ILE A 111 2.23 -16.91 -6.32
C ILE A 111 0.98 -17.20 -5.50
N SER A 112 0.16 -16.16 -5.28
CA SER A 112 -1.08 -16.25 -4.50
C SER A 112 -2.26 -15.61 -5.22
N GLY A 113 -3.45 -15.72 -4.63
CA GLY A 113 -4.65 -15.01 -5.11
C GLY A 113 -4.48 -13.48 -5.21
N ASP A 114 -3.50 -12.93 -4.50
CA ASP A 114 -3.12 -11.51 -4.52
C ASP A 114 -2.03 -11.16 -5.57
N GLY A 115 -1.57 -12.12 -6.38
CA GLY A 115 -0.64 -11.87 -7.47
C GLY A 115 0.73 -12.57 -7.34
N ILE A 116 1.65 -12.22 -8.26
CA ILE A 116 2.99 -12.79 -8.36
C ILE A 116 3.99 -11.78 -7.81
N PHE A 117 4.73 -12.19 -6.78
CA PHE A 117 5.80 -11.40 -6.18
C PHE A 117 7.13 -12.05 -6.55
N VAL A 118 8.01 -11.30 -7.19
CA VAL A 118 9.39 -11.70 -7.47
C VAL A 118 10.30 -10.73 -6.76
N LYS A 119 11.13 -11.24 -5.84
CA LYS A 119 12.20 -10.45 -5.24
C LYS A 119 13.52 -11.04 -5.69
N ASP A 120 14.27 -10.23 -6.42
CA ASP A 120 15.68 -10.45 -6.73
C ASP A 120 16.52 -9.57 -5.78
N LYS A 121 17.78 -9.92 -5.57
CA LYS A 121 18.69 -9.40 -4.52
C LYS A 121 18.66 -7.87 -4.36
N ASP A 122 18.43 -7.13 -5.44
CA ASP A 122 18.41 -5.66 -5.48
C ASP A 122 17.10 -5.06 -6.07
N GLU A 123 16.15 -5.89 -6.53
CA GLU A 123 14.92 -5.44 -7.19
C GLU A 123 13.68 -6.21 -6.71
N GLU A 124 12.65 -5.48 -6.29
CA GLU A 124 11.34 -6.04 -5.97
C GLU A 124 10.38 -5.76 -7.13
N ILE A 125 10.07 -6.79 -7.93
CA ILE A 125 9.13 -6.70 -9.04
C ILE A 125 7.81 -7.35 -8.62
N ASN A 126 6.80 -6.51 -8.42
CA ASN A 126 5.45 -6.96 -8.12
C ASN A 126 4.63 -7.03 -9.43
N VAL A 127 4.40 -8.25 -9.91
CA VAL A 127 3.51 -8.51 -11.05
C VAL A 127 2.23 -9.17 -10.52
N GLY A 128 1.48 -8.39 -9.76
CA GLY A 128 0.31 -8.87 -9.05
C GLY A 128 -0.80 -7.84 -9.00
N CYS A 129 -2.03 -8.28 -9.28
CA CYS A 129 -3.24 -7.50 -8.99
C CYS A 129 -3.58 -7.62 -7.49
N GLY A 130 -2.61 -7.30 -6.62
CA GLY A 130 -2.70 -7.36 -5.17
C GLY A 130 -3.75 -6.38 -4.68
N ARG A 131 -4.97 -6.90 -4.47
CA ARG A 131 -6.08 -6.16 -3.90
C ARG A 131 -6.00 -6.15 -2.38
N ASN A 132 -4.91 -5.62 -1.85
CA ASN A 132 -4.94 -4.86 -0.59
C ASN A 132 -4.96 -3.35 -0.89
N TYR A 133 -5.72 -2.97 -1.92
CA TYR A 133 -6.28 -1.63 -1.97
C TYR A 133 -7.22 -1.50 -0.78
N ARG A 134 -6.72 -0.93 0.34
CA ARG A 134 -7.59 -0.33 1.35
C ARG A 134 -8.46 0.66 0.60
N TYR A 135 -9.69 0.25 0.30
CA TYR A 135 -10.63 1.03 -0.50
C TYR A 135 -10.86 2.35 0.23
N LYS A 136 -10.13 3.37 -0.21
CA LYS A 136 -10.30 4.73 0.28
C LYS A 136 -11.37 5.32 -0.63
N PRO A 137 -12.63 5.41 -0.17
CA PRO A 137 -13.70 5.91 -1.01
C PRO A 137 -13.29 7.28 -1.54
N SER A 138 -13.42 7.47 -2.85
CA SER A 138 -13.17 8.77 -3.46
C SER A 138 -14.08 9.81 -2.80
N LYS A 139 -13.62 11.06 -2.68
CA LYS A 139 -14.46 12.19 -2.21
C LYS A 139 -15.82 12.23 -2.94
N TYR A 140 -15.82 11.85 -4.22
CA TYR A 140 -17.05 11.72 -5.02
C TYR A 140 -18.04 10.69 -4.46
N GLU A 141 -17.60 9.54 -3.98
CA GLU A 141 -18.51 8.48 -3.51
C GLU A 141 -19.15 8.84 -2.19
N ILE A 142 -18.42 9.55 -1.33
CA ILE A 142 -18.93 10.13 -0.09
C ILE A 142 -19.99 11.19 -0.42
N ILE A 143 -19.68 12.12 -1.33
CA ILE A 143 -20.62 13.17 -1.76
C ILE A 143 -21.84 12.57 -2.45
N LYS A 144 -21.65 11.60 -3.35
CA LYS A 144 -22.74 10.90 -4.04
C LYS A 144 -23.64 10.20 -3.03
N GLY A 145 -23.07 9.47 -2.08
CA GLY A 145 -23.82 8.79 -1.02
C GLY A 145 -24.64 9.77 -0.20
N ALA A 146 -24.03 10.89 0.22
CA ALA A 146 -24.71 11.93 0.98
C ALA A 146 -25.86 12.58 0.20
N VAL A 147 -25.65 12.92 -1.07
CA VAL A 147 -26.69 13.58 -1.89
C VAL A 147 -27.82 12.61 -2.22
N VAL A 148 -27.49 11.39 -2.66
CA VAL A 148 -28.51 10.37 -2.98
C VAL A 148 -29.29 10.00 -1.72
N GLY A 149 -28.63 9.83 -0.58
CA GLY A 149 -29.28 9.55 0.70
C GLY A 149 -30.15 10.71 1.22
N SER A 150 -29.72 11.95 1.02
CA SER A 150 -30.56 13.13 1.36
C SER A 150 -31.80 13.19 0.46
N PHE A 151 -31.63 12.92 -0.83
CA PHE A 151 -32.73 12.91 -1.79
C PHE A 151 -33.72 11.77 -1.52
N THR A 152 -33.26 10.58 -1.11
CA THR A 152 -34.17 9.47 -0.76
C THR A 152 -35.02 9.82 0.47
N LEU A 153 -34.44 10.46 1.49
CA LEU A 153 -35.20 10.95 2.65
C LEU A 153 -36.26 11.97 2.21
N LEU A 154 -35.86 12.95 1.38
CA LEU A 154 -36.78 13.95 0.84
C LEU A 154 -37.89 13.31 0.00
N ALA A 155 -37.59 12.28 -0.80
CA ALA A 155 -38.56 11.56 -1.60
C ALA A 155 -39.59 10.82 -0.72
N VAL A 156 -39.17 10.20 0.38
CA VAL A 156 -40.08 9.56 1.34
C VAL A 156 -40.97 10.60 2.02
N VAL A 157 -40.40 11.72 2.47
CA VAL A 157 -41.19 12.81 3.06
C VAL A 157 -42.19 13.37 2.05
N ALA A 158 -41.75 13.62 0.81
CA ALA A 158 -42.62 14.08 -0.26
C ALA A 158 -43.75 13.08 -0.56
N PHE A 159 -43.46 11.78 -0.59
CA PHE A 159 -44.48 10.73 -0.77
C PHE A 159 -45.53 10.76 0.35
N LEU A 160 -45.10 10.86 1.61
CA LEU A 160 -46.01 10.94 2.75
C LEU A 160 -46.86 12.22 2.70
N LEU A 161 -46.24 13.37 2.41
CA LEU A 161 -46.95 14.63 2.24
C LEU A 161 -47.98 14.53 1.12
N LEU A 162 -47.63 13.93 -0.02
CA LEU A 162 -48.55 13.75 -1.15
C LEU A 162 -49.72 12.83 -0.77
N GLY A 163 -49.45 11.78 0.00
CA GLY A 163 -50.45 10.84 0.50
C GLY A 163 -51.44 11.44 1.51
N PHE A 164 -50.98 12.32 2.40
CA PHE A 164 -51.84 12.96 3.42
C PHE A 164 -52.52 14.24 2.94
N LEU A 165 -51.90 15.00 2.04
CA LEU A 165 -52.39 16.32 1.61
C LEU A 165 -53.44 16.23 0.50
N LEU A 166 -53.40 15.19 -0.33
CA LEU A 166 -54.32 15.05 -1.46
C LEU A 166 -55.59 14.28 -1.04
N PRO A 167 -56.78 14.92 -1.12
CA PRO A 167 -58.04 14.26 -0.79
C PRO A 167 -58.37 13.15 -1.81
N GLY A 168 -59.01 12.07 -1.34
CA GLY A 168 -59.45 10.96 -2.21
C GLY A 168 -58.40 9.88 -2.48
N GLY A 169 -57.29 9.85 -1.74
CA GLY A 169 -56.31 8.76 -1.80
C GLY A 169 -55.43 8.74 -3.06
N VAL A 170 -55.64 9.68 -3.99
CA VAL A 170 -54.85 9.85 -5.22
C VAL A 170 -53.36 10.06 -4.94
N GLY A 171 -53.04 10.58 -3.76
CA GLY A 171 -51.65 10.77 -3.35
C GLY A 171 -50.88 9.48 -3.16
N TRP A 172 -51.55 8.42 -2.68
CA TRP A 172 -50.95 7.10 -2.50
C TRP A 172 -50.77 6.38 -3.84
N THR A 173 -51.69 6.60 -4.79
CA THR A 173 -51.64 5.94 -6.10
C THR A 173 -50.69 6.59 -7.09
N THR A 174 -50.46 7.91 -6.98
CA THR A 174 -49.57 8.66 -7.89
C THR A 174 -48.23 8.99 -7.25
N GLY A 175 -48.13 9.02 -5.92
CA GLY A 175 -46.93 9.45 -5.20
C GLY A 175 -45.71 8.55 -5.38
N TRP A 176 -45.88 7.27 -5.71
CA TRP A 176 -44.74 6.38 -5.92
C TRP A 176 -43.87 6.77 -7.13
N ILE A 177 -44.38 7.61 -8.04
CA ILE A 177 -43.61 8.18 -9.15
C ILE A 177 -42.40 8.97 -8.63
N VAL A 178 -42.49 9.57 -7.42
CA VAL A 178 -41.38 10.28 -6.78
C VAL A 178 -40.16 9.36 -6.58
N PHE A 179 -40.38 8.06 -6.34
CA PHE A 179 -39.28 7.10 -6.20
C PHE A 179 -38.56 6.80 -7.51
N LEU A 180 -39.21 6.97 -8.67
CA LEU A 180 -38.55 6.84 -9.96
C LEU A 180 -37.47 7.92 -10.19
N PHE A 181 -37.53 9.04 -9.47
CA PHE A 181 -36.49 10.08 -9.54
C PHE A 181 -35.20 9.71 -8.81
N ILE A 182 -35.23 8.78 -7.85
CA ILE A 182 -34.04 8.34 -7.09
C ILE A 182 -32.92 7.82 -8.03
N PRO A 183 -33.17 6.83 -8.90
CA PRO A 183 -32.15 6.35 -9.83
C PRO A 183 -31.76 7.41 -10.87
N ILE A 184 -32.66 8.33 -11.22
CA ILE A 184 -32.36 9.45 -12.12
C ILE A 184 -31.29 10.35 -11.49
N VAL A 185 -31.50 10.81 -10.26
CA VAL A 185 -30.53 11.63 -9.53
C VAL A 185 -29.19 10.89 -9.36
N ALA A 186 -29.22 9.61 -8.96
CA ALA A 186 -28.01 8.81 -8.83
C ALA A 186 -27.25 8.66 -10.16
N SER A 187 -27.98 8.55 -11.27
CA SER A 187 -27.40 8.44 -12.61
C SER A 187 -26.86 9.78 -13.14
N LEU A 188 -27.46 10.92 -12.77
CA LEU A 188 -26.93 12.26 -13.08
C LEU A 188 -25.55 12.47 -12.46
N PHE A 189 -25.40 12.18 -11.16
CA PHE A 189 -24.10 12.26 -10.49
C PHE A 189 -23.05 11.35 -11.15
N THR A 190 -23.47 10.15 -11.55
CA THR A 190 -22.60 9.20 -12.25
C THR A 190 -22.20 9.71 -13.63
N CYS A 191 -23.13 10.35 -14.35
CA CYS A 191 -22.89 10.97 -15.65
C CYS A 191 -21.88 12.13 -15.53
N PHE A 192 -22.08 13.05 -14.59
CA PHE A 192 -21.19 14.19 -14.38
C PHE A 192 -19.77 13.76 -14.00
N HIS A 193 -19.65 12.83 -13.04
CA HIS A 193 -18.35 12.43 -12.55
C HIS A 193 -17.58 11.58 -13.56
N ARG A 194 -18.25 10.62 -14.21
CA ARG A 194 -17.59 9.76 -15.19
C ARG A 194 -17.49 10.40 -16.57
N ARG A 195 -18.15 11.55 -16.81
CA ARG A 195 -18.38 12.18 -18.13
C ARG A 195 -18.79 11.15 -19.19
N ARG A 196 -19.66 10.21 -18.80
CA ARG A 196 -20.22 9.18 -19.66
C ARG A 196 -21.72 9.40 -19.74
N ILE A 197 -22.18 9.80 -20.91
CA ILE A 197 -23.56 10.19 -21.14
C ILE A 197 -24.46 8.93 -21.16
N THR A 198 -23.93 7.79 -21.62
CA THR A 198 -24.66 6.51 -21.62
C THR A 198 -24.89 5.92 -20.22
N ALA A 199 -24.20 6.41 -19.19
CA ALA A 199 -24.41 5.97 -17.81
C ALA A 199 -25.70 6.53 -17.19
N PHE A 200 -26.38 7.44 -17.88
CA PHE A 200 -27.65 8.01 -17.44
C PHE A 200 -28.78 6.97 -17.52
N ALA A 201 -29.63 6.91 -16.49
CA ALA A 201 -30.74 5.96 -16.39
C ALA A 201 -31.95 6.42 -17.23
N LEU A 202 -31.74 6.56 -18.55
CA LEU A 202 -32.76 7.05 -19.48
C LEU A 202 -34.06 6.24 -19.44
N PRO A 203 -34.07 4.90 -19.38
CA PRO A 203 -35.32 4.14 -19.33
C PRO A 203 -36.19 4.53 -18.13
N VAL A 204 -35.57 4.80 -16.97
CA VAL A 204 -36.31 5.21 -15.77
C VAL A 204 -36.83 6.65 -15.92
N MET A 205 -36.04 7.54 -16.50
CA MET A 205 -36.48 8.90 -16.80
C MET A 205 -37.67 8.92 -17.77
N VAL A 206 -37.59 8.16 -18.86
CA VAL A 206 -38.66 8.05 -19.85
C VAL A 206 -39.93 7.44 -19.23
N THR A 207 -39.77 6.43 -18.36
CA THR A 207 -40.89 5.85 -17.62
C THR A 207 -41.53 6.86 -16.67
N ALA A 208 -40.73 7.66 -15.95
CA ALA A 208 -41.25 8.70 -15.06
C ALA A 208 -42.01 9.79 -15.84
N VAL A 209 -41.49 10.23 -17.00
CA VAL A 209 -42.15 11.19 -17.88
C VAL A 209 -43.45 10.62 -18.46
N TYR A 210 -43.43 9.37 -18.91
CA TYR A 210 -44.61 8.69 -19.44
C TYR A 210 -45.71 8.55 -18.37
N MET A 211 -45.34 8.11 -17.17
CA MET A 211 -46.25 8.01 -16.02
C MET A 211 -46.84 9.37 -15.63
N PHE A 212 -46.03 10.43 -15.63
CA PHE A 212 -46.48 11.79 -15.34
C PHE A 212 -47.50 12.30 -16.38
N LEU A 213 -47.23 12.07 -17.68
CA LEU A 213 -48.16 12.45 -18.75
C LEU A 213 -49.46 11.63 -18.72
N GLY A 214 -49.37 10.33 -18.46
CA GLY A 214 -50.52 9.42 -18.39
C GLY A 214 -51.42 9.70 -17.19
N MET A 215 -50.84 9.81 -15.99
CA MET A 215 -51.62 10.03 -14.76
C MET A 215 -52.04 11.49 -14.58
N GLY A 216 -51.23 12.45 -15.02
CA GLY A 216 -51.51 13.88 -14.85
C GLY A 216 -52.48 14.45 -15.89
N PHE A 217 -52.33 14.06 -17.16
CA PHE A 217 -53.08 14.64 -18.27
C PHE A 217 -53.97 13.62 -19.01
N GLY A 218 -53.97 12.35 -18.59
CA GLY A 218 -54.71 11.28 -19.29
C GLY A 218 -54.11 10.91 -20.65
N LEU A 219 -52.90 11.37 -20.96
CA LEU A 219 -52.27 11.27 -22.27
C LEU A 219 -51.53 9.93 -22.44
N TRP A 220 -52.27 8.83 -22.44
CA TRP A 220 -51.68 7.49 -22.57
C TRP A 220 -51.26 7.15 -24.00
N HIS A 221 -52.02 7.64 -25.00
CA HIS A 221 -51.80 7.38 -26.41
C HIS A 221 -51.85 8.71 -27.18
N PRO A 222 -50.95 9.00 -28.13
CA PRO A 222 -49.85 8.17 -28.69
C PRO A 222 -48.50 8.32 -27.95
N TYR A 223 -48.49 8.80 -26.71
CA TYR A 223 -47.28 9.20 -26.00
C TYR A 223 -46.32 8.04 -25.62
N TRP A 224 -46.66 6.78 -25.91
CA TRP A 224 -45.69 5.68 -25.86
C TRP A 224 -44.48 5.92 -26.77
N ILE A 225 -44.60 6.81 -27.76
CA ILE A 225 -43.50 7.26 -28.63
C ILE A 225 -42.28 7.74 -27.83
N VAL A 226 -42.45 8.23 -26.60
CA VAL A 226 -41.32 8.62 -25.73
C VAL A 226 -40.34 7.47 -25.46
N PHE A 227 -40.79 6.22 -25.52
CA PHE A 227 -39.92 5.04 -25.38
C PHE A 227 -38.97 4.85 -26.57
N LEU A 228 -39.30 5.39 -27.75
CA LEU A 228 -38.39 5.39 -28.90
C LEU A 228 -37.17 6.28 -28.68
N ALA A 229 -37.22 7.21 -27.72
CA ALA A 229 -36.04 7.98 -27.32
C ALA A 229 -34.93 7.09 -26.74
N ILE A 230 -35.26 5.90 -26.20
CA ILE A 230 -34.30 4.98 -25.59
C ILE A 230 -33.28 4.47 -26.64
N PRO A 231 -33.68 3.76 -27.70
CA PRO A 231 -32.73 3.28 -28.71
C PRO A 231 -32.02 4.44 -29.42
N ILE A 232 -32.71 5.55 -29.70
CA ILE A 232 -32.14 6.72 -30.35
C ILE A 232 -31.00 7.31 -29.51
N PHE A 233 -31.23 7.50 -28.21
CA PHE A 233 -30.22 8.05 -27.31
C PHE A 233 -28.98 7.15 -27.23
N TYR A 234 -29.15 5.84 -26.99
CA TYR A 234 -28.01 4.95 -26.88
C TYR A 234 -27.25 4.82 -28.22
N SER A 235 -27.95 4.86 -29.35
CA SER A 235 -27.31 4.87 -30.67
C SER A 235 -26.45 6.12 -30.90
N ILE A 236 -26.90 7.29 -30.47
CA ILE A 236 -26.18 8.57 -30.66
C ILE A 236 -25.03 8.72 -29.66
N PHE A 237 -25.25 8.42 -28.38
CA PHE A 237 -24.29 8.72 -27.32
C PHE A 237 -23.26 7.61 -27.09
N SER A 238 -23.51 6.37 -27.52
CA SER A 238 -22.52 5.28 -27.47
C SER A 238 -21.21 5.61 -28.21
N PRO A 239 -21.22 6.10 -29.48
CA PRO A 239 -19.98 6.49 -30.16
C PRO A 239 -19.32 7.73 -29.54
N VAL A 240 -20.11 8.68 -29.03
CA VAL A 240 -19.59 9.87 -28.33
C VAL A 240 -18.83 9.50 -27.07
N ASP A 241 -19.36 8.57 -26.26
CA ASP A 241 -18.68 8.08 -25.07
C ASP A 241 -17.37 7.34 -25.39
N LYS A 242 -17.28 6.66 -26.55
CA LYS A 242 -16.02 6.07 -27.04
C LYS A 242 -14.99 7.15 -27.41
N LEU A 243 -15.40 8.19 -28.13
CA LEU A 243 -14.54 9.32 -28.52
C LEU A 243 -14.03 10.13 -27.33
N LEU A 244 -14.88 10.37 -26.33
CA LEU A 244 -14.50 11.08 -25.11
C LEU A 244 -13.49 10.30 -24.25
N ARG A 245 -13.49 8.96 -24.35
CA ARG A 245 -12.52 8.10 -23.66
C ARG A 245 -11.13 8.20 -24.29
N HIS A 246 -11.04 8.16 -25.62
CA HIS A 246 -9.75 8.25 -26.33
C HIS A 246 -9.01 9.56 -26.02
N ARG A 247 -9.69 10.71 -26.11
CA ARG A 247 -9.09 12.02 -25.76
C ARG A 247 -8.60 12.15 -24.32
N ARG A 248 -9.17 11.39 -23.38
CA ARG A 248 -8.71 11.41 -21.98
C ARG A 248 -7.45 10.59 -21.79
N ILE A 249 -7.35 9.45 -22.46
CA ILE A 249 -6.15 8.60 -22.42
C ILE A 249 -4.98 9.37 -23.00
N GLU A 250 -5.16 10.04 -24.14
CA GLU A 250 -4.13 10.90 -24.75
C GLU A 250 -3.66 11.99 -23.78
N LYS A 251 -4.58 12.73 -23.15
CA LYS A 251 -4.22 13.77 -22.17
C LYS A 251 -3.60 13.24 -20.88
N GLY A 252 -3.98 12.04 -20.43
CA GLY A 252 -3.37 11.41 -19.27
C GLY A 252 -1.93 11.00 -19.55
N ILE A 253 -1.71 10.38 -20.71
CA ILE A 253 -0.38 10.01 -21.21
C ILE A 253 0.49 11.26 -21.41
N GLU A 254 -0.06 12.35 -21.96
CA GLU A 254 0.68 13.60 -22.17
C GLU A 254 1.11 14.26 -20.85
N VAL A 255 0.29 14.21 -19.79
CA VAL A 255 0.66 14.73 -18.45
C VAL A 255 1.71 13.84 -17.79
N ASP A 256 1.59 12.51 -17.88
CA ASP A 256 2.59 11.58 -17.33
C ASP A 256 3.94 11.68 -18.05
N ILE A 257 3.97 12.06 -19.34
CA ILE A 257 5.23 12.30 -20.08
C ILE A 257 5.89 13.61 -19.62
N ILE A 258 5.09 14.67 -19.38
CA ILE A 258 5.63 15.98 -18.98
C ILE A 258 6.16 15.96 -17.54
N ASP A 259 5.47 15.27 -16.62
CA ASP A 259 5.88 15.23 -15.21
C ASP A 259 7.15 14.38 -14.97
N ASN A 260 7.49 13.45 -15.88
CA ASN A 260 8.69 12.61 -15.75
C ASN A 260 9.96 13.20 -16.41
N GLU A 261 9.87 14.27 -17.21
CA GLU A 261 11.07 14.86 -17.84
C GLU A 261 11.85 15.83 -16.91
N ASP A 262 11.27 16.22 -15.78
CA ASP A 262 11.84 17.22 -14.87
C ASP A 262 12.45 16.65 -13.56
N GLU A 263 12.32 15.35 -13.27
CA GLU A 263 12.84 14.74 -12.02
C GLU A 263 14.28 14.17 -12.09
N ASP A 264 14.88 14.07 -13.28
CA ASP A 264 16.24 13.50 -13.46
C ASP A 264 17.37 14.54 -13.55
N LYS A 265 17.12 15.78 -13.11
CA LYS A 265 18.16 16.82 -13.01
C LYS A 265 18.20 17.39 -11.60
N ASP A 266 18.90 16.71 -10.70
CA ASP A 266 19.76 17.31 -9.66
C ASP A 266 20.62 16.24 -8.96
#